data_AF-M4EBV4-F1
#
_entry.id   AF-M4EBV4-F1
#
_cell.length_a   1.000
_cell.length_b   1.000
_cell.length_c   1.000
_cell.angle_alpha   90.00
_cell.angle_beta   90.00
_cell.angle_gamma   90.00
#
_symmetry.space_group_name_H-M   'P 1'
#
loop_
_entity.id
_entity.type
_entity.pdbx_description
1 polymer ?
#
loop_
_entity_poly.entity_id
_entity_poly.type
_entity_poly.pdbx_seq_one_letter_code
_entity_poly.pdbx_strand_id
1 'polypeptide(L)'
;MGLKLSRGPGKEKSALELRPHILTYLTTNSYLRNLVSKKRRRLTMGGYDLDMSYISDKLLAMSFPAERMRAVYRNPILQVKSVLDMRHHNHYKVYNLCIEECYDPENFYGRVERFPFDDNHVPTLKMIQLFCESVHSWLSLDPKNIAVVHCMAGKGRTGLMVSA
;
A
#
# COMPACT_ATOMS: atom_id res chain seq x y z
N MET A 1 28.42 -35.37 45.53
CA MET A 1 29.16 -35.45 44.26
C MET A 1 28.68 -34.31 43.37
N GLY A 2 29.46 -33.24 43.23
CA GLY A 2 29.07 -32.03 42.53
C GLY A 2 29.27 -32.13 41.01
N LEU A 3 28.22 -31.84 40.25
CA LEU A 3 28.25 -31.74 38.79
C LEU A 3 28.71 -30.33 38.40
N LYS A 4 29.96 -30.20 37.94
CA LYS A 4 30.47 -28.99 37.27
C LYS A 4 29.88 -28.95 35.85
N LEU A 5 28.92 -28.07 35.60
CA LEU A 5 28.51 -27.68 34.25
C LEU A 5 29.50 -26.64 33.72
N SER A 6 30.38 -27.07 32.82
CA SER A 6 31.24 -26.19 32.02
C SER A 6 30.40 -25.38 31.04
N ARG A 7 30.29 -24.07 31.25
CA ARG A 7 29.76 -23.12 30.26
C ARG A 7 30.77 -22.99 29.11
N GLY A 8 30.43 -23.51 27.93
CA GLY A 8 31.13 -23.19 26.68
C GLY A 8 30.83 -21.74 26.26
N PRO A 9 31.70 -21.11 25.44
CA PRO A 9 31.51 -19.72 25.05
C PRO A 9 30.32 -19.64 24.07
N GLY A 10 29.25 -18.97 24.50
CA GLY A 10 28.16 -18.58 23.61
C GLY A 10 28.71 -17.60 22.58
N LYS A 11 28.74 -18.01 21.31
CA LYS A 11 29.09 -17.15 20.18
C LYS A 11 28.11 -15.98 20.10
N GLU A 12 28.56 -14.80 20.50
CA GLU A 12 27.93 -13.53 20.18
C GLU A 12 27.94 -13.37 18.66
N LYS A 13 26.78 -13.56 18.01
CA LYS A 13 26.64 -13.37 16.57
C LYS A 13 26.81 -11.89 16.28
N SER A 14 27.96 -11.51 15.70
CA SER A 14 28.27 -10.12 15.40
C SER A 14 27.24 -9.52 14.44
N ALA A 15 26.90 -8.25 14.63
CA ALA A 15 26.03 -7.46 13.77
C ALA A 15 26.52 -7.35 12.30
N LEU A 16 27.68 -7.95 11.98
CA LEU A 16 28.29 -7.97 10.65
C LEU A 16 27.77 -9.13 9.77
N GLU A 17 27.38 -10.27 10.36
CA GLU A 17 26.86 -11.43 9.60
C GLU A 17 25.40 -11.28 9.16
N LEU A 18 24.65 -10.38 9.81
CA LEU A 18 23.25 -10.08 9.47
C LEU A 18 23.13 -9.20 8.20
N ARG A 19 24.18 -8.45 7.87
CA ARG A 19 24.20 -7.47 6.77
C ARG A 19 24.00 -8.09 5.38
N PRO A 20 24.69 -9.17 4.97
CA PRO A 20 24.48 -9.76 3.65
C PRO A 20 23.07 -10.35 3.50
N HIS A 21 22.53 -10.99 4.55
CA HIS A 21 21.19 -11.57 4.49
C HIS A 21 20.09 -10.51 4.38
N ILE A 22 20.21 -9.40 5.12
CA ILE A 22 19.28 -8.28 5.02
C ILE A 22 19.39 -7.62 3.64
N LEU A 23 20.60 -7.39 3.13
CA LEU A 23 20.79 -6.76 1.83
C LEU A 23 20.23 -7.63 0.70
N THR A 24 20.49 -8.94 0.72
CA THR A 24 19.96 -9.91 -0.25
C THR A 24 18.44 -10.03 -0.15
N TYR A 25 17.87 -10.00 1.06
CA TYR A 25 16.41 -10.01 1.26
C TYR A 25 15.75 -8.73 0.74
N LEU A 26 16.39 -7.57 0.94
CA LEU A 26 15.89 -6.28 0.45
C LEU A 26 15.98 -6.16 -1.08
N THR A 27 17.08 -6.63 -1.68
CA THR A 27 17.26 -6.63 -3.14
C THR A 27 16.37 -7.65 -3.87
N THR A 28 16.15 -8.83 -3.28
CA THR A 28 15.19 -9.81 -3.83
C THR A 28 13.75 -9.28 -3.73
N ASN A 29 13.39 -8.59 -2.64
CA ASN A 29 12.08 -7.95 -2.51
C ASN A 29 11.83 -6.89 -3.59
N SER A 30 12.79 -5.98 -3.81
CA SER A 30 12.65 -4.92 -4.81
C SER A 30 12.58 -5.50 -6.23
N TYR A 31 13.35 -6.55 -6.52
CA TYR A 31 13.30 -7.26 -7.79
C TYR A 31 11.95 -7.93 -8.05
N LEU A 32 11.41 -8.68 -7.08
CA LEU A 32 10.09 -9.32 -7.19
C LEU A 32 8.96 -8.31 -7.40
N ARG A 33 9.00 -7.17 -6.68
CA ARG A 33 8.04 -6.08 -6.87
C ARG A 33 8.13 -5.48 -8.27
N ASN A 34 9.34 -5.26 -8.78
CA ASN A 34 9.56 -4.77 -10.14
C ASN A 34 9.02 -5.75 -11.21
N LEU A 35 9.18 -7.06 -11.00
CA LEU A 35 8.65 -8.07 -11.92
C LEU A 35 7.11 -8.06 -11.99
N VAL A 36 6.43 -7.97 -10.84
CA VAL A 36 4.95 -7.92 -10.79
C VAL A 36 4.42 -6.59 -11.33
N SER A 37 5.19 -5.51 -11.15
CA SER A 37 4.85 -4.18 -11.63
C SER A 37 5.04 -4.04 -13.15
N LYS A 38 6.02 -4.71 -13.77
CA LYS A 38 6.40 -4.51 -15.18
C LYS A 38 6.74 -3.03 -15.47
N LYS A 39 6.35 -2.47 -16.62
CA LYS A 39 6.66 -1.08 -17.06
C LYS A 39 5.79 0.03 -16.40
N ARG A 40 5.30 -0.14 -15.18
CA ARG A 40 4.43 0.87 -14.54
C ARG A 40 5.21 2.08 -14.04
N ARG A 41 4.56 3.25 -14.01
CA ARG A 41 5.06 4.41 -13.28
C ARG A 41 4.97 4.11 -11.79
N ARG A 42 6.13 3.86 -11.16
CA ARG A 42 6.24 3.65 -9.71
C ARG A 42 6.62 4.98 -9.07
N LEU A 43 6.01 5.28 -7.92
CA LEU A 43 6.38 6.43 -7.13
C LEU A 43 7.59 6.07 -6.28
N THR A 44 8.71 6.74 -6.56
CA THR A 44 9.90 6.68 -5.71
C THR A 44 9.94 7.92 -4.81
N MET A 45 9.83 7.75 -3.49
CA MET A 45 9.84 8.87 -2.56
C MET A 45 10.43 8.45 -1.21
N GLY A 46 11.38 9.23 -0.67
CA GLY A 46 11.98 8.96 0.63
C GLY A 46 12.65 7.59 0.73
N GLY A 47 13.15 7.04 -0.38
CA GLY A 47 13.70 5.69 -0.47
C GLY A 47 12.67 4.56 -0.60
N TYR A 48 11.37 4.88 -0.60
CA TYR A 48 10.29 3.93 -0.87
C TYR A 48 10.01 3.83 -2.36
N ASP A 49 9.75 2.62 -2.84
CA ASP A 49 9.38 2.31 -4.23
C ASP A 49 8.01 1.64 -4.23
N LEU A 50 6.97 2.42 -4.53
CA LEU A 50 5.56 2.01 -4.41
C LEU A 50 4.84 2.05 -5.76
N ASP A 51 3.99 1.07 -6.01
CA ASP A 51 3.06 1.06 -7.15
C ASP A 51 1.90 2.03 -6.86
N MET A 52 2.18 3.31 -7.06
CA MET A 52 1.30 4.46 -6.87
C MET A 52 1.51 5.43 -8.04
N SER A 53 0.43 6.01 -8.56
CA SER A 53 0.46 6.94 -9.69
C SER A 53 -0.57 8.04 -9.49
N TYR A 54 -0.15 9.30 -9.62
CA TYR A 54 -1.08 10.41 -9.71
C TYR A 54 -1.73 10.42 -11.08
N ILE A 55 -3.06 10.42 -11.11
CA ILE A 55 -3.88 10.57 -12.31
C ILE A 55 -4.16 12.05 -12.54
N SER A 56 -4.36 12.80 -11.46
CA SER A 56 -4.37 14.26 -11.41
C SER A 56 -3.74 14.75 -10.11
N ASP A 57 -3.66 16.06 -9.88
CA ASP A 57 -3.11 16.64 -8.65
C ASP A 57 -3.87 16.18 -7.39
N LYS A 58 -5.15 15.84 -7.53
CA LYS A 58 -6.04 15.45 -6.43
C LYS A 58 -6.49 14.00 -6.44
N LEU A 59 -6.02 13.20 -7.41
CA LEU A 59 -6.43 11.81 -7.58
C LEU A 59 -5.23 10.90 -7.74
N LEU A 60 -5.07 9.98 -6.79
CA LEU A 60 -4.00 9.01 -6.75
C LEU A 60 -4.56 7.59 -6.89
N ALA A 61 -4.03 6.83 -7.84
CA ALA A 61 -4.32 5.42 -8.03
C ALA A 61 -3.15 4.57 -7.48
N MET A 62 -3.45 3.45 -6.82
CA MET A 62 -2.40 2.54 -6.34
C MET A 62 -2.81 1.07 -6.37
N SER A 63 -1.81 0.20 -6.21
CA SER A 63 -2.04 -1.22 -5.87
C SER A 63 -2.33 -1.41 -4.38
N PHE A 64 -2.86 -2.59 -4.03
CA PHE A 64 -3.31 -2.89 -2.67
C PHE A 64 -2.22 -2.67 -1.60
N PRO A 65 -2.53 -1.92 -0.52
CA PRO A 65 -1.63 -1.77 0.62
C PRO A 65 -1.68 -3.03 1.48
N ALA A 66 -0.65 -3.85 1.40
CA ALA A 66 -0.60 -5.15 2.03
C ALA A 66 0.05 -5.13 3.42
N GLU A 67 -0.49 -5.94 4.32
CA GLU A 67 0.11 -6.28 5.60
C GLU A 67 0.95 -7.58 5.51
N ARG A 68 1.92 -7.72 6.41
CA ARG A 68 2.68 -8.96 6.68
C ARG A 68 3.30 -9.58 5.41
N MET A 69 3.12 -10.89 5.21
CA MET A 69 3.79 -11.68 4.17
C MET A 69 3.49 -11.22 2.74
N ARG A 70 2.35 -10.56 2.51
CA ARG A 70 1.96 -10.08 1.17
C ARG A 70 2.66 -8.78 0.78
N ALA A 71 3.24 -8.06 1.75
CA ALA A 71 4.11 -6.92 1.50
C ALA A 71 5.40 -7.30 0.75
N VAL A 72 5.71 -8.60 0.59
CA VAL A 72 6.88 -9.05 -0.19
C VAL A 72 6.71 -8.74 -1.69
N TYR A 73 5.49 -8.76 -2.21
CA TYR A 73 5.22 -8.51 -3.63
C TYR A 73 4.25 -7.35 -3.89
N ARG A 74 3.69 -6.73 -2.83
CA ARG A 74 2.80 -5.57 -2.90
C ARG A 74 3.36 -4.39 -2.08
N ASN A 75 2.68 -3.25 -2.18
CA ASN A 75 2.99 -2.06 -1.41
C ASN A 75 2.85 -2.35 0.10
N PRO A 76 3.89 -2.22 0.93
CA PRO A 76 3.74 -2.35 2.38
C PRO A 76 2.88 -1.22 2.92
N ILE A 77 1.82 -1.53 3.68
CA ILE A 77 0.87 -0.53 4.16
C ILE A 77 1.52 0.60 4.97
N LEU A 78 2.54 0.29 5.79
CA LEU A 78 3.28 1.29 6.57
C LEU A 78 4.07 2.26 5.70
N GLN A 79 4.61 1.79 4.56
CA GLN A 79 5.31 2.65 3.60
C GLN A 79 4.34 3.54 2.85
N VAL A 80 3.19 2.98 2.44
CA VAL A 80 2.08 3.77 1.83
C VAL A 80 1.64 4.87 2.77
N LYS A 81 1.36 4.53 4.04
CA LYS A 81 1.01 5.49 5.09
C LYS A 81 2.08 6.58 5.21
N SER A 82 3.35 6.20 5.33
CA SER A 82 4.45 7.16 5.47
C SER A 82 4.55 8.12 4.28
N VAL A 83 4.39 7.63 3.05
CA VAL A 83 4.41 8.48 1.84
C VAL A 83 3.19 9.41 1.78
N LEU A 84 2.00 8.90 2.12
CA LEU A 84 0.79 9.72 2.16
C LEU A 84 0.86 10.78 3.25
N ASP A 85 1.36 10.44 4.44
CA ASP A 85 1.52 11.38 5.56
C ASP A 85 2.60 12.43 5.25
N MET A 86 3.67 12.07 4.53
CA MET A 86 4.71 13.02 4.13
C MET A 86 4.23 14.05 3.10
N ARG A 87 3.33 13.65 2.20
CA ARG A 87 2.84 14.49 1.08
C ARG A 87 1.56 15.24 1.41
N HIS A 88 0.66 14.57 2.12
CA HIS A 88 -0.76 14.90 2.23
C HIS A 88 -1.26 14.70 3.66
N HIS A 89 -0.45 15.05 4.66
CA HIS A 89 -0.81 14.87 6.08
C HIS A 89 -2.23 15.39 6.37
N ASN A 90 -3.11 14.51 6.88
CA ASN A 90 -4.53 14.77 7.15
C ASN A 90 -5.41 15.19 5.95
N HIS A 91 -4.87 15.18 4.73
CA HIS A 91 -5.55 15.61 3.50
C HIS A 91 -5.72 14.48 2.49
N TYR A 92 -5.75 13.22 2.93
CA TYR A 92 -6.09 12.09 2.05
C TYR A 92 -7.19 11.22 2.64
N LYS A 93 -7.99 10.64 1.75
CA LYS A 93 -8.96 9.58 2.04
C LYS A 93 -8.77 8.42 1.06
N VAL A 94 -8.81 7.20 1.58
CA VAL A 94 -8.54 5.97 0.84
C VAL A 94 -9.85 5.29 0.46
N TYR A 95 -9.98 4.88 -0.79
CA TYR A 95 -11.12 4.17 -1.35
C TYR A 95 -10.70 2.75 -1.74
N ASN A 96 -11.19 1.76 -1.02
CA ASN A 96 -10.91 0.35 -1.24
C ASN A 96 -12.00 -0.30 -2.11
N LEU A 97 -11.63 -0.69 -3.32
CA LEU A 97 -12.53 -1.35 -4.27
C LEU A 97 -12.55 -2.89 -4.15
N CYS A 98 -11.73 -3.46 -3.25
CA CYS A 98 -11.62 -4.91 -3.08
C CYS A 98 -12.78 -5.45 -2.24
N ILE A 99 -13.47 -6.45 -2.81
CA ILE A 99 -14.42 -7.29 -2.08
C ILE A 99 -13.68 -8.38 -1.31
N GLU A 100 -12.63 -8.92 -1.92
CA GLU A 100 -11.88 -10.08 -1.44
C GLU A 100 -11.02 -9.78 -0.21
N GLU A 101 -10.64 -8.51 0.00
CA GLU A 101 -9.63 -8.14 0.97
C GLU A 101 -9.93 -6.80 1.64
N CYS A 102 -9.59 -6.74 2.92
CA CYS A 102 -9.68 -5.55 3.76
C CYS A 102 -8.48 -5.48 4.70
N TYR A 103 -8.29 -4.33 5.30
CA TYR A 103 -7.27 -4.05 6.30
C TYR A 103 -7.87 -3.10 7.33
N ASP A 104 -7.22 -2.96 8.48
CA ASP A 104 -7.67 -2.06 9.53
C ASP A 104 -7.67 -0.60 9.03
N PRO A 105 -8.83 0.09 9.00
CA PRO A 105 -8.93 1.50 8.62
C PRO A 105 -8.09 2.44 9.49
N GLU A 106 -7.76 2.04 10.73
CA GLU A 106 -6.93 2.84 11.64
C GLU A 106 -5.50 3.04 11.12
N ASN A 107 -5.03 2.18 10.21
CA ASN A 107 -3.78 2.41 9.47
C ASN A 107 -3.77 3.75 8.73
N PHE A 108 -4.95 4.26 8.34
CA PHE A 108 -5.14 5.52 7.66
C PHE A 108 -6.06 6.47 8.46
N TYR A 109 -5.99 6.40 9.79
CA TYR A 109 -6.72 7.29 10.70
C TYR A 109 -8.25 7.25 10.50
N GLY A 110 -8.80 6.08 10.18
CA GLY A 110 -10.22 5.90 9.92
C GLY A 110 -10.70 6.51 8.59
N ARG A 111 -9.82 7.11 7.78
CA ARG A 111 -10.16 7.74 6.49
C ARG A 111 -10.17 6.72 5.34
N VAL A 112 -10.86 5.60 5.54
CA VAL A 112 -11.01 4.55 4.54
C VAL A 112 -12.50 4.30 4.26
N GLU A 113 -12.88 4.30 3.00
CA GLU A 113 -14.22 3.97 2.55
C GLU A 113 -14.18 2.81 1.54
N ARG A 114 -15.19 1.95 1.57
CA ARG A 114 -15.23 0.74 0.74
C ARG A 114 -16.33 0.83 -0.32
N PHE A 115 -15.97 0.51 -1.55
CA PHE A 115 -16.88 0.28 -2.67
C PHE A 115 -16.54 -1.07 -3.32
N PRO A 116 -16.83 -2.19 -2.63
CA PRO A 116 -16.34 -3.50 -3.03
C PRO A 116 -17.10 -4.06 -4.23
N PHE A 117 -16.38 -4.52 -5.24
CA PHE A 117 -16.93 -5.33 -6.34
C PHE A 117 -15.90 -6.33 -6.87
N ASP A 118 -16.41 -7.40 -7.49
CA ASP A 118 -15.62 -8.56 -7.91
C ASP A 118 -14.53 -8.19 -8.91
N ASP A 119 -13.41 -8.91 -8.83
CA ASP A 119 -12.35 -8.76 -9.82
C ASP A 119 -12.85 -9.20 -11.20
N ASN A 120 -12.48 -8.44 -12.23
CA ASN A 120 -12.92 -8.63 -13.62
C ASN A 120 -14.43 -8.45 -13.87
N HIS A 121 -15.17 -7.88 -12.91
CA HIS A 121 -16.57 -7.49 -13.07
C HIS A 121 -16.72 -5.97 -12.98
N VAL A 122 -17.89 -5.48 -13.39
CA VAL A 122 -18.26 -4.06 -13.30
C VAL A 122 -19.14 -3.83 -12.07
N PRO A 123 -19.02 -2.66 -11.39
CA PRO A 123 -19.92 -2.30 -10.32
C PRO A 123 -21.28 -1.90 -10.89
N THR A 124 -22.30 -1.80 -10.03
CA THR A 124 -23.58 -1.24 -10.44
C THR A 124 -23.44 0.26 -10.75
N LEU A 125 -24.26 0.78 -11.66
CA LEU A 125 -24.28 2.24 -11.93
C LEU A 125 -24.54 3.05 -10.67
N LYS A 126 -25.37 2.53 -9.76
CA LYS A 126 -25.64 3.19 -8.47
C LYS A 126 -24.39 3.27 -7.59
N MET A 127 -23.55 2.24 -7.59
CA MET A 127 -22.28 2.25 -6.86
C MET A 127 -21.29 3.25 -7.45
N ILE A 128 -21.22 3.37 -8.79
CA ILE A 128 -20.40 4.39 -9.46
C ILE A 128 -20.85 5.78 -9.03
N GLN A 129 -22.16 6.06 -9.08
CA GLN A 129 -22.72 7.33 -8.64
C GLN A 129 -22.32 7.66 -7.19
N LEU A 130 -22.56 6.73 -6.26
CA LEU A 130 -22.26 6.92 -4.84
C LEU A 130 -20.76 7.13 -4.60
N PHE A 131 -19.90 6.44 -5.34
CA PHE A 131 -18.47 6.65 -5.29
C PHE A 131 -18.09 8.07 -5.75
N CYS A 132 -18.60 8.51 -6.90
CA CYS A 132 -18.30 9.85 -7.41
C CYS A 132 -18.80 10.93 -6.46
N GLU A 133 -19.99 10.77 -5.88
CA GLU A 133 -20.55 11.67 -4.86
C GLU A 133 -19.66 11.72 -3.60
N SER A 134 -19.21 10.57 -3.10
CA SER A 134 -18.32 10.50 -1.93
C SER A 134 -16.95 11.14 -2.19
N VAL A 135 -16.34 10.86 -3.36
CA VAL A 135 -15.08 11.48 -3.78
C VAL A 135 -15.24 12.99 -3.92
N HIS A 136 -16.28 13.44 -4.62
CA HIS A 136 -16.56 14.86 -4.79
C HIS A 136 -16.77 15.56 -3.44
N SER A 137 -17.56 14.98 -2.55
CA SER A 137 -17.79 15.50 -1.21
C SER A 137 -16.47 15.68 -0.46
N TRP A 138 -15.61 14.66 -0.42
CA TRP A 138 -14.31 14.73 0.24
C TRP A 138 -13.40 15.82 -0.35
N LEU A 139 -13.29 15.89 -1.67
CA LEU A 139 -12.43 16.85 -2.37
C LEU A 139 -12.94 18.30 -2.22
N SER A 140 -14.24 18.50 -1.99
CA SER A 140 -14.85 19.81 -1.78
C SER A 140 -14.68 20.34 -0.36
N LEU A 141 -14.33 19.50 0.62
CA LEU A 141 -14.12 19.94 2.01
C LEU A 141 -12.87 20.81 2.21
N ASP A 142 -11.80 20.53 1.46
CA ASP A 142 -10.55 21.29 1.54
C ASP A 142 -9.83 21.24 0.17
N PRO A 143 -9.35 22.37 -0.37
CA PRO A 143 -8.62 22.39 -1.64
C PRO A 143 -7.35 21.52 -1.66
N LYS A 144 -6.77 21.17 -0.50
CA LYS A 144 -5.60 20.29 -0.36
C LYS A 144 -5.98 18.80 -0.34
N ASN A 145 -7.25 18.47 -0.18
CA ASN A 145 -7.69 17.09 -0.11
C ASN A 145 -7.40 16.35 -1.42
N ILE A 146 -6.94 15.12 -1.27
CA ILE A 146 -6.76 14.17 -2.36
C ILE A 146 -7.54 12.88 -2.09
N ALA A 147 -7.97 12.22 -3.17
CA ALA A 147 -8.58 10.90 -3.13
C ALA A 147 -7.54 9.84 -3.54
N VAL A 148 -7.44 8.77 -2.75
CA VAL A 148 -6.54 7.64 -3.01
C VAL A 148 -7.37 6.42 -3.31
N VAL A 149 -7.37 5.94 -4.56
CA VAL A 149 -8.21 4.83 -5.01
C VAL A 149 -7.36 3.60 -5.28
N HIS A 150 -7.77 2.44 -4.78
CA HIS A 150 -7.04 1.21 -5.04
C HIS A 150 -7.94 -0.01 -5.22
N CYS A 151 -7.42 -0.99 -5.93
CA CYS A 151 -7.90 -2.37 -5.94
C CYS A 151 -6.72 -3.30 -5.67
N MET A 152 -6.78 -4.57 -6.07
CA MET A 152 -5.63 -5.48 -5.94
C MET A 152 -4.41 -4.98 -6.71
N ALA A 153 -4.60 -4.69 -8.00
CA ALA A 153 -3.51 -4.35 -8.90
C ALA A 153 -3.45 -2.88 -9.33
N GLY A 154 -4.42 -2.05 -8.93
CA GLY A 154 -4.50 -0.65 -9.40
C GLY A 154 -4.77 -0.55 -10.91
N LYS A 155 -5.56 -1.48 -11.48
CA LYS A 155 -5.81 -1.59 -12.92
C LYS A 155 -7.29 -1.46 -13.26
N GLY A 156 -7.97 -2.55 -13.67
CA GLY A 156 -9.33 -2.50 -14.22
C GLY A 156 -10.34 -1.80 -13.31
N ARG A 157 -10.51 -2.29 -12.08
CA ARG A 157 -11.43 -1.70 -11.11
C ARG A 157 -11.10 -0.23 -10.80
N THR A 158 -9.83 0.05 -10.50
CA THR A 158 -9.38 1.41 -10.19
C THR A 158 -9.57 2.34 -11.39
N GLY A 159 -9.18 1.90 -12.59
CA GLY A 159 -9.31 2.65 -13.83
C GLY A 159 -10.78 2.98 -14.13
N LEU A 160 -11.68 2.00 -14.01
CA LEU A 160 -13.11 2.19 -14.19
C LEU A 160 -13.66 3.29 -13.27
N MET A 161 -13.39 3.20 -11.97
CA MET A 161 -13.92 4.16 -11.00
C MET A 161 -13.29 5.55 -11.14
N VAL A 162 -12.00 5.62 -11.50
CA VAL A 162 -11.28 6.88 -11.68
C VAL A 162 -11.69 7.60 -12.97
N SER A 163 -12.10 6.87 -14.01
CA SER A 163 -12.51 7.45 -15.30
C SER A 163 -13.98 7.86 -15.38
N ALA A 164 -14.80 7.42 -14.42
CA ALA A 164 -16.24 7.65 -14.38
C ALA A 164 -16.57 9.10 -13.96
#